data_AF-A0A0S7ZI39-F1
#
_entry.id   AF-A0A0S7ZI39-F1
#
_cell.length_a   1.000
_cell.length_b   1.000
_cell.length_c   1.000
_cell.angle_alpha   90.00
_cell.angle_beta   90.00
_cell.angle_gamma   90.00
#
_symmetry.space_group_name_H-M   'P 1'
#
loop_
_entity.id
_entity.type
_entity.pdbx_description
1 polymer ?
#
loop_
_entity_poly.entity_id
_entity_poly.type
_entity_poly.pdbx_seq_one_letter_code
_entity_poly.pdbx_strand_id
1 'polypeptide(L)'
;MIYALMSSGGKDSTLALDRARRQELDVRYFVNIYDGATQRVRFHGVHRELIARQAQALGLEPLITEAAPDGFEAAFLKLLGELQQRDVTGVIFGNVHLAEIRWWYEERVLEAGLRHVEPIWGEPS
;
A
#
# COMPACT_ATOMS: atom_id res chain seq x y z
N MET A 1 -16.00 1.50 -7.06
CA MET A 1 -15.28 0.55 -6.17
C MET A 1 -14.05 1.27 -5.70
N ILE A 2 -13.88 1.47 -4.39
CA ILE A 2 -12.80 2.29 -3.82
C ILE A 2 -11.54 1.43 -3.71
N TYR A 3 -10.37 2.00 -3.97
CA TYR A 3 -9.08 1.33 -3.88
C TYR A 3 -8.11 2.11 -2.98
N ALA A 4 -7.18 1.37 -2.38
CA ALA A 4 -6.05 1.90 -1.63
C ALA A 4 -4.73 1.55 -2.34
N LEU A 5 -3.76 2.46 -2.30
CA LEU A 5 -2.40 2.23 -2.80
C LEU A 5 -1.46 1.87 -1.65
N MET A 6 -0.88 0.67 -1.67
CA MET A 6 0.25 0.32 -0.81
C MET A 6 1.53 0.93 -1.36
N SER A 7 2.12 1.87 -0.62
CA SER A 7 3.29 2.60 -1.08
C SER A 7 4.23 2.93 0.06
N SER A 8 5.52 2.93 -0.25
CA SER A 8 6.58 3.47 0.60
C SER A 8 7.20 4.74 0.00
N GLY A 9 6.50 5.36 -0.94
CA GLY A 9 6.86 6.62 -1.60
C GLY A 9 7.75 6.49 -2.84
N GLY A 10 8.12 5.26 -3.23
CA GLY A 10 8.98 4.98 -4.37
C GLY A 10 8.32 5.13 -5.75
N LYS A 11 9.15 5.12 -6.79
CA LYS A 11 8.74 5.28 -8.20
C LYS A 11 7.72 4.23 -8.65
N ASP A 12 7.88 2.98 -8.23
CA ASP A 12 7.06 1.86 -8.72
C ASP A 12 5.62 1.97 -8.23
N SER A 13 5.43 2.27 -6.94
CA SER A 13 4.10 2.55 -6.40
C SER A 13 3.45 3.80 -7.01
N THR A 14 4.26 4.80 -7.40
CA THR A 14 3.76 6.00 -8.09
C THR A 14 3.32 5.67 -9.51
N LEU A 15 4.06 4.82 -10.22
CA LEU A 15 3.69 4.30 -11.53
C LEU A 15 2.43 3.43 -11.45
N ALA A 16 2.33 2.55 -10.45
CA ALA A 16 1.14 1.73 -10.21
C ALA A 16 -0.10 2.59 -9.95
N LEU A 17 0.04 3.71 -9.23
CA LEU A 17 -1.04 4.69 -9.04
C LEU A 17 -1.49 5.31 -10.37
N ASP A 18 -0.54 5.75 -11.21
CA ASP A 18 -0.86 6.29 -12.54
C ASP A 18 -1.60 5.26 -13.40
N ARG A 19 -1.11 4.02 -13.45
CA ARG A 19 -1.78 2.93 -14.19
C ARG A 19 -3.18 2.64 -13.68
N ALA A 20 -3.36 2.56 -12.36
CA ALA A 20 -4.67 2.35 -11.74
C ALA A 20 -5.66 3.46 -12.09
N ARG A 21 -5.22 4.73 -12.02
CA ARG A 21 -6.06 5.88 -12.40
C ARG A 21 -6.43 5.88 -13.88
N ARG A 22 -5.52 5.48 -14.77
CA ARG A 22 -5.82 5.32 -16.21
C ARG A 22 -6.78 4.17 -16.52
N GLN A 23 -6.85 3.17 -15.64
CA GLN A 23 -7.87 2.12 -15.67
C GLN A 23 -9.15 2.53 -14.93
N GLU A 24 -9.31 3.82 -14.62
CA GLU A 24 -10.48 4.41 -13.95
C GLU A 24 -10.77 3.82 -12.56
N LEU A 25 -9.74 3.28 -11.89
CA LEU A 25 -9.86 2.86 -10.50
C LEU A 25 -9.93 4.08 -9.58
N ASP A 26 -10.93 4.10 -8.69
CA ASP A 26 -11.14 5.14 -7.69
C ASP A 26 -10.20 4.95 -6.51
N VAL A 27 -8.95 5.39 -6.66
CA VAL A 27 -7.92 5.30 -5.62
C VAL A 27 -8.04 6.49 -4.67
N ARG A 28 -8.39 6.23 -3.41
CA ARG A 28 -8.63 7.28 -2.39
C ARG A 28 -7.63 7.28 -1.26
N TYR A 29 -7.07 6.12 -0.94
CA TYR A 29 -6.20 5.96 0.22
C TYR A 29 -4.76 5.69 -0.20
N PHE A 30 -3.83 6.27 0.54
CA PHE A 30 -2.41 5.94 0.50
C PHE A 30 -2.07 5.21 1.79
N VAL A 31 -1.75 3.91 1.70
CA VAL A 31 -1.48 3.08 2.87
C VAL A 31 0.01 2.80 3.01
N ASN A 32 0.50 2.85 4.25
CA ASN A 32 1.88 2.54 4.57
C ASN A 32 2.02 2.00 6.00
N ILE A 33 3.08 1.22 6.21
CA ILE A 33 3.50 0.78 7.54
C ILE A 33 4.93 1.28 7.79
N TYR A 34 5.11 1.96 8.93
CA TYR A 34 6.42 2.47 9.37
C TYR A 34 6.90 1.74 10.62
N ASP A 35 8.21 1.79 10.84
CA ASP A 35 8.85 1.27 12.05
C ASP A 35 8.74 2.28 13.20
N GLY A 36 8.16 1.88 14.33
CA GLY A 36 7.91 2.74 15.47
C GLY A 36 9.17 3.31 16.14
N ALA A 37 10.26 2.55 16.16
CA ALA A 37 11.51 2.98 16.79
C ALA A 37 12.22 4.07 15.98
N THR A 38 12.20 3.94 14.65
CA THR A 38 12.93 4.84 13.73
C THR A 38 12.05 5.91 13.11
N GLN A 39 10.72 5.77 13.22
CA GLN A 39 9.72 6.64 12.56
C GLN A 39 9.88 6.67 11.03
N ARG A 40 10.41 5.58 10.46
CA ARG A 40 10.77 5.45 9.05
C ARG A 40 10.08 4.28 8.38
N VAL A 41 9.82 4.40 7.09
CA VAL A 41 9.26 3.32 6.28
C VAL A 41 10.33 2.28 5.97
N ARG A 42 9.94 1.00 6.05
CA ARG A 42 10.86 -0.13 6.02
C ARG A 42 11.72 -0.21 4.74
N PHE A 43 11.13 0.11 3.59
CA PHE A 43 11.78 -0.12 2.29
C PHE A 43 12.66 1.04 1.80
N HIS A 44 12.28 2.29 2.08
CA HIS A 44 12.98 3.47 1.57
C HIS A 44 13.65 4.31 2.68
N GLY A 45 13.47 3.95 3.95
CA GLY A 45 14.03 4.66 5.08
C GLY A 45 13.53 6.10 5.22
N VAL A 46 12.44 6.47 4.54
CA VAL A 46 11.87 7.82 4.56
C VAL A 46 11.03 8.02 5.82
N HIS A 47 11.07 9.21 6.42
CA HIS A 47 10.22 9.53 7.58
C HIS A 47 8.74 9.48 7.21
N ARG A 48 7.91 8.95 8.13
CA ARG A 48 6.44 8.83 7.93
C ARG A 48 5.76 10.14 7.53
N GLU A 49 6.30 11.27 7.99
CA GLU A 49 5.76 12.60 7.67
C GLU A 49 5.88 12.94 6.18
N LEU A 50 7.00 12.59 5.55
CA LEU A 50 7.18 12.81 4.11
C LEU A 50 6.24 11.94 3.28
N ILE A 51 5.95 10.73 3.75
CA ILE A 51 4.97 9.84 3.14
C ILE A 51 3.55 10.40 3.24
N ALA A 52 3.16 10.91 4.41
CA ALA A 52 1.89 11.61 4.58
C ALA A 52 1.78 12.83 3.66
N ARG A 53 2.84 13.63 3.53
CA ARG A 53 2.86 14.80 2.61
C ARG A 53 2.75 14.37 1.15
N GLN A 54 3.42 13.27 0.76
CA GLN A 54 3.30 12.73 -0.60
C GLN A 54 1.87 12.25 -0.88
N ALA A 55 1.24 11.53 0.05
CA ALA A 55 -0.16 11.12 -0.08
C ALA A 55 -1.08 12.31 -0.34
N GLN A 56 -0.94 13.37 0.47
CA GLN A 56 -1.72 14.60 0.33
C GLN A 56 -1.46 15.30 -1.02
N ALA A 57 -0.20 15.40 -1.44
CA ALA A 57 0.16 15.98 -2.74
C ALA A 57 -0.40 15.19 -3.93
N LEU A 58 -0.63 13.89 -3.77
CA LEU A 58 -1.28 13.03 -4.75
C LEU A 58 -2.82 13.04 -4.65
N GLY A 59 -3.39 13.80 -3.71
CA GLY A 59 -4.84 13.86 -3.47
C GLY A 59 -5.40 12.59 -2.81
N LEU A 60 -4.58 11.88 -2.02
CA LEU A 60 -4.94 10.64 -1.34
C LEU A 60 -4.97 10.86 0.18
N GLU A 61 -5.89 10.20 0.87
CA GLU A 61 -5.95 10.19 2.33
C GLU A 61 -4.88 9.23 2.88
N PRO A 62 -3.93 9.70 3.71
CA PRO A 62 -2.90 8.86 4.29
C PRO A 62 -3.44 7.98 5.42
N LEU A 63 -3.29 6.66 5.27
CA LEU A 63 -3.55 5.65 6.29
C LEU A 63 -2.22 4.97 6.65
N ILE A 64 -1.53 5.57 7.61
CA ILE A 64 -0.17 5.20 7.97
C ILE A 64 -0.18 4.58 9.36
N THR A 65 0.13 3.29 9.45
CA THR A 65 0.11 2.52 10.70
C THR A 65 1.53 2.19 11.17
N GLU A 66 1.72 2.15 12.48
CA GLU A 66 2.96 1.68 13.10
C GLU A 66 3.05 0.16 13.09
N ALA A 67 4.22 -0.37 12.74
CA ALA A 67 4.57 -1.73 13.10
C ALA A 67 4.91 -1.76 14.60
N ALA A 68 3.98 -2.29 15.40
CA ALA A 68 4.21 -2.58 16.80
C ALA A 68 5.26 -3.71 16.94
N PRO A 69 5.74 -4.01 18.16
CA PRO A 69 6.77 -5.03 18.37
C PRO A 69 6.37 -6.44 17.91
N ASP A 70 5.08 -6.68 17.70
CA ASP A 70 4.48 -7.90 17.14
C ASP A 70 4.75 -8.09 15.63
N GLY A 71 5.25 -7.04 14.94
CA GLY A 71 5.87 -7.15 13.64
C GLY A 71 5.08 -6.56 12.47
N PHE A 72 5.63 -6.70 11.26
CA PHE A 72 5.02 -6.15 10.04
C PHE A 72 3.68 -6.76 9.70
N GLU A 73 3.56 -8.08 9.87
CA GLU A 73 2.38 -8.83 9.46
C GLU A 73 1.16 -8.44 10.29
N ALA A 74 1.29 -8.35 11.62
CA ALA A 74 0.22 -7.91 12.50
C ALA A 74 -0.27 -6.50 12.14
N ALA A 75 0.66 -5.58 11.88
CA ALA A 75 0.34 -4.24 11.43
C ALA A 75 -0.33 -4.21 10.05
N PHE A 76 0.06 -5.11 9.15
CA PHE A 76 -0.55 -5.24 7.83
C PHE A 76 -1.98 -5.78 7.92
N LEU A 77 -2.21 -6.84 8.69
CA LEU A 77 -3.55 -7.38 8.93
C LEU A 77 -4.49 -6.35 9.57
N LYS A 78 -4.00 -5.57 10.55
CA LYS A 78 -4.74 -4.46 11.14
C LYS A 78 -5.12 -3.41 10.09
N LEU A 79 -4.18 -3.05 9.22
CA LEU A 79 -4.41 -2.09 8.14
C LEU A 79 -5.45 -2.61 7.15
N LEU A 80 -5.41 -3.89 6.76
CA LEU A 80 -6.44 -4.50 5.92
C LEU A 80 -7.83 -4.45 6.56
N GLY A 81 -7.92 -4.72 7.87
CA GLY A 81 -9.17 -4.57 8.62
C GLY A 81 -9.71 -3.14 8.62
N GLU A 82 -8.85 -2.14 8.77
CA GLU A 82 -9.26 -0.72 8.65
C GLU A 82 -9.77 -0.39 7.24
N LEU A 83 -9.15 -0.95 6.19
CA LEU A 83 -9.61 -0.77 4.82
C LEU A 83 -10.99 -1.39 4.58
N GLN A 84 -11.26 -2.56 5.13
CA GLN A 84 -12.60 -3.17 5.07
C GLN A 84 -13.66 -2.27 5.73
N GLN A 85 -13.36 -1.69 6.89
CA GLN A 85 -14.27 -0.78 7.60
C GLN A 85 -14.55 0.52 6.83
N ARG A 86 -13.71 0.86 5.85
CA ARG A 86 -13.82 2.02 4.97
C ARG A 86 -14.43 1.69 3.60
N ASP A 87 -15.04 0.52 3.46
CA ASP A 87 -15.64 0.00 2.22
C ASP A 87 -14.67 -0.03 1.03
N VAL A 88 -13.37 -0.22 1.31
CA VAL A 88 -12.35 -0.39 0.28
C VAL A 88 -12.56 -1.74 -0.40
N THR A 89 -12.52 -1.74 -1.72
CA THR A 89 -12.71 -2.92 -2.57
C THR A 89 -11.40 -3.67 -2.82
N GLY A 90 -10.26 -2.97 -2.85
CA GLY A 90 -8.98 -3.59 -3.14
C GLY A 90 -7.77 -2.74 -2.84
N VAL A 91 -6.61 -3.41 -2.81
CA VAL A 91 -5.31 -2.83 -2.55
C VAL A 91 -4.44 -2.97 -3.80
N ILE A 92 -3.91 -1.85 -4.24
CA ILE A 92 -2.99 -1.72 -5.37
C ILE A 92 -1.57 -1.74 -4.84
N PHE A 93 -0.72 -2.56 -5.43
CA PHE A 93 0.69 -2.66 -5.12
C PHE A 93 1.53 -2.25 -6.33
N GLY A 94 2.76 -1.82 -6.05
CA GLY A 94 3.76 -1.50 -7.06
C GLY A 94 4.82 -2.58 -7.19
N ASN A 95 4.45 -3.86 -7.03
CA ASN A 95 5.43 -4.93 -7.16
C ASN A 95 5.72 -5.16 -8.65
N VAL A 96 7.01 -5.17 -9.00
CA VAL A 96 7.44 -5.37 -10.39
C VAL A 96 7.80 -6.84 -10.61
N HIS A 97 8.59 -7.40 -9.69
CA HIS A 97 9.08 -8.79 -9.69
C HIS A 97 9.09 -9.35 -8.25
N LEU A 98 9.55 -10.60 -8.09
CA LEU A 98 9.63 -11.39 -6.83
C LEU A 98 8.28 -12.01 -6.43
N ALA A 99 8.00 -13.18 -7.02
CA ALA A 99 6.73 -13.89 -6.84
C ALA A 99 6.40 -14.20 -5.37
N GLU A 100 7.43 -14.50 -4.56
CA GLU A 100 7.28 -14.78 -3.13
C GLU A 100 6.72 -13.58 -2.36
N ILE A 101 7.18 -12.36 -2.68
CA ILE A 101 6.67 -11.12 -2.05
C ILE A 101 5.24 -10.88 -2.48
N ARG A 102 4.95 -11.02 -3.78
CA ARG A 102 3.60 -10.86 -4.30
C ARG A 102 2.63 -11.84 -3.64
N TRP A 103 2.97 -13.13 -3.59
CA TRP A 103 2.13 -14.16 -2.98
C TRP A 103 1.86 -13.89 -1.50
N TRP A 104 2.86 -13.44 -0.74
CA TRP A 104 2.69 -13.10 0.67
C TRP A 104 1.62 -12.01 0.87
N TYR A 105 1.62 -10.98 0.02
CA TYR A 105 0.61 -9.92 0.05
C TYR A 105 -0.75 -10.41 -0.48
N GLU A 106 -0.76 -11.11 -1.60
CA GLU A 106 -1.96 -11.60 -2.28
C GLU A 106 -2.79 -12.51 -1.35
N GLU A 107 -2.15 -13.47 -0.69
CA GLU A 107 -2.78 -14.36 0.30
C GLU A 107 -3.55 -13.57 1.37
N ARG A 108 -2.85 -12.65 2.06
CA ARG A 108 -3.43 -11.86 3.16
C ARG A 108 -4.51 -10.88 2.72
N VAL A 109 -4.34 -10.27 1.55
CA VAL A 109 -5.32 -9.34 0.97
C VAL A 109 -6.60 -10.09 0.59
N LEU A 110 -6.48 -11.27 -0.02
CA LEU A 110 -7.62 -12.11 -0.38
C LEU A 110 -8.32 -12.69 0.85
N GLU A 111 -7.58 -13.12 1.87
CA GLU A 111 -8.13 -13.57 3.16
C GLU A 111 -8.90 -12.45 3.88
N ALA A 112 -8.47 -11.20 3.73
CA ALA A 112 -9.21 -10.02 4.18
C ALA A 112 -10.39 -9.64 3.25
N GLY A 113 -10.75 -10.47 2.26
CA GLY A 113 -11.89 -10.20 1.36
C GLY A 113 -11.70 -8.98 0.45
N LEU A 114 -10.46 -8.52 0.28
CA LEU A 114 -10.09 -7.40 -0.58
C LEU A 114 -9.51 -7.92 -1.90
N ARG A 115 -9.60 -7.13 -2.98
CA ARG A 115 -8.92 -7.46 -4.24
C ARG A 115 -7.44 -7.10 -4.17
N HIS A 116 -6.58 -8.01 -4.63
CA HIS A 116 -5.16 -7.74 -4.84
C HIS A 116 -4.94 -7.27 -6.29
N VAL A 117 -4.31 -6.11 -6.49
CA VAL A 117 -4.12 -5.50 -7.82
C VAL A 117 -2.65 -5.12 -8.02
N GLU A 118 -2.05 -5.59 -9.11
CA GLU A 118 -0.65 -5.34 -9.46
C GLU A 118 -0.54 -4.79 -10.89
N PRO A 119 -0.80 -3.48 -11.13
CA PRO A 119 -0.92 -2.92 -12.47
C PRO A 119 0.38 -2.92 -13.30
N ILE A 120 1.52 -3.19 -12.67
CA ILE A 120 2.85 -3.13 -13.29
C ILE A 120 3.63 -4.44 -13.15
N TRP A 121 2.97 -5.52 -12.73
CA TRP A 121 3.63 -6.81 -12.55
C TRP A 121 4.21 -7.34 -13.86
N GLY A 122 5.50 -7.67 -13.86
CA GLY A 122 6.20 -8.16 -15.04
C GLY A 122 6.52 -7.08 -16.09
N GLU A 123 6.27 -5.81 -15.81
CA GLU A 123 6.69 -4.69 -16.68
C GLU A 123 8.07 -4.17 -16.26
N PRO A 124 8.92 -3.73 -17.21
CA PRO A 124 10.14 -3.00 -16.85
C PRO A 124 9.80 -1.63 -16.24
N SER A 125 10.50 -1.26 -15.15
CA SER A 125 10.26 -0.05 -14.34
C SER A 125 11.46 0.89 -14.25
#